data_AF-A0NC38-F1
#
_entry.id   AF-A0NC38-F1
#
_cell.length_a   1.000
_cell.length_b   1.000
_cell.length_c   1.000
_cell.angle_alpha   90.00
_cell.angle_beta   90.00
_cell.angle_gamma   90.00
#
_symmetry.space_group_name_H-M   'P 1'
#
loop_
_entity.id
_entity.type
_entity.pdbx_description
1 polymer ?
#
loop_
_entity_poly.entity_id
_entity_poly.type
_entity_poly.pdbx_seq_one_letter_code
_entity_poly.pdbx_strand_id
1 'polypeptide(L)' 'MLPTTNLVWIALTAIVYLGGSFAALPSSIKVCSRNDPELSRCVIEAVNDLRPRLATGKISDQFQIPPLEPLALATVNM' A
#
# COMPACT_ATOMS: atom_id res chain seq x y z
N MET A 1 20.69 8.44 42.39
CA MET A 1 19.21 8.41 42.30
C MET A 1 18.82 9.12 41.02
N LEU A 2 18.49 8.40 39.94
CA LEU A 2 17.90 9.03 38.75
C LEU A 2 16.48 9.49 39.11
N PRO A 3 16.09 10.73 38.82
CA PRO A 3 14.77 11.24 39.16
C PRO A 3 13.71 10.53 38.33
N THR A 4 12.57 10.22 38.94
CA THR A 4 11.41 9.54 38.33
C THR A 4 10.92 10.20 37.04
N THR A 5 11.10 11.52 36.93
CA THR A 5 10.82 12.30 35.71
C THR A 5 11.63 11.83 34.50
N ASN A 6 12.90 11.47 34.67
CA ASN A 6 13.74 11.03 33.54
C ASN A 6 13.33 9.65 33.02
N LEU A 7 12.85 8.77 33.91
CA LEU A 7 12.31 7.46 33.51
C LEU A 7 11.04 7.60 32.67
N VAL A 8 10.17 8.55 33.00
CA VAL A 8 8.97 8.84 32.22
C VAL A 8 9.33 9.34 30.83
N TRP A 9 10.28 10.27 30.71
CA TRP A 9 10.73 10.77 29.41
C TRP A 9 11.38 9.70 28.54
N ILE A 10 12.21 8.83 29.13
CA ILE A 10 12.82 7.70 28.41
C ILE A 10 11.77 6.71 27.92
N ALA A 11 10.75 6.41 28.74
CA ALA A 11 9.66 5.53 28.34
C ALA A 11 8.83 6.12 27.19
N LEU A 12 8.53 7.42 27.25
CA LEU A 12 7.77 8.11 26.21
C LEU A 12 8.53 8.16 24.88
N THR A 13 9.84 8.44 24.89
CA THR A 13 10.63 8.43 23.66
C THR A 13 10.73 7.02 23.07
N ALA A 14 10.94 6.00 23.88
CA ALA A 14 11.00 4.61 23.41
C ALA A 14 9.71 4.15 22.71
N ILE A 15 8.54 4.53 23.21
CA ILE A 15 7.23 4.19 22.61
C ILE A 15 7.08 4.81 21.22
N VAL A 16 7.53 6.06 21.03
CA VAL A 16 7.47 6.75 19.73
C VAL A 16 8.37 6.05 18.69
N TYR A 17 9.55 5.59 19.09
CA TYR A 17 10.47 4.88 18.18
C TYR A 17 10.00 3.47 17.80
N LEU A 18 9.14 2.83 18.58
CA LEU A 18 8.59 1.50 18.29
C LEU A 18 7.35 1.53 17.39
N GLY A 19 6.85 2.71 17.03
CA GLY A 19 5.72 2.89 16.12
C GLY A 19 6.09 2.54 14.68
N GLY A 20 6.03 1.26 14.31
CA GLY A 20 6.10 0.83 12.92
C GLY A 20 4.81 1.17 12.18
N SER A 21 4.90 1.77 11.00
CA SER A 21 3.76 1.95 10.09
C SER A 21 3.55 0.67 9.28
N PHE A 22 2.47 -0.06 9.58
CA PHE A 22 2.02 -1.18 8.74
C PHE A 22 1.09 -0.65 7.66
N ALA A 23 1.61 -0.54 6.42
CA ALA A 23 0.77 -0.31 5.26
C ALA A 23 0.15 -1.66 4.82
N ALA A 24 -1.13 -1.85 5.10
CA ALA A 24 -1.89 -2.99 4.59
C ALA A 24 -2.34 -2.72 3.16
N LEU A 25 -2.02 -3.61 2.23
CA LEU A 25 -2.57 -3.56 0.88
C LEU A 25 -4.07 -3.87 0.93
N PRO A 26 -4.91 -3.20 0.10
CA PRO A 26 -6.30 -3.59 -0.05
C PRO A 26 -6.44 -5.08 -0.39
N SER A 27 -7.45 -5.76 0.17
CA SER A 27 -7.80 -7.18 -0.12
C SER A 27 -8.05 -7.47 -1.61
N SER A 28 -8.25 -6.40 -2.34
CA SER A 28 -8.51 -6.27 -3.76
C SER A 28 -7.29 -6.52 -4.66
N ILE A 29 -6.08 -6.48 -4.11
CA ILE A 29 -4.84 -6.72 -4.84
C ILE A 29 -4.31 -8.09 -4.43
N LYS A 30 -4.16 -9.00 -5.39
CA LYS A 30 -3.56 -10.31 -5.15
C LYS A 30 -2.07 -10.16 -4.86
N VAL A 31 -1.65 -10.54 -3.66
CA VAL A 31 -0.23 -10.55 -3.26
C VAL A 31 0.42 -11.85 -3.74
N CYS A 32 1.55 -11.72 -4.44
CA CYS A 32 2.40 -12.83 -4.87
C CYS A 32 3.61 -12.96 -3.94
N SER A 33 3.89 -14.18 -3.47
CA SER A 33 5.08 -14.45 -2.66
C SER A 33 6.33 -14.44 -3.53
N ARG A 34 7.42 -13.82 -3.06
CA ARG A 34 8.71 -13.84 -3.78
C ARG A 34 9.29 -15.26 -3.94
N ASN A 35 8.90 -16.17 -3.06
CA ASN A 35 9.36 -17.56 -3.07
C ASN A 35 8.36 -18.50 -3.79
N ASP A 36 7.35 -17.95 -4.48
CA ASP A 36 6.43 -18.76 -5.27
C ASP A 36 7.18 -19.40 -6.46
N PRO A 37 7.13 -20.73 -6.63
CA PRO A 37 7.82 -21.41 -7.74
C PRO A 37 7.27 -20.96 -9.11
N GLU A 38 6.04 -20.47 -9.16
CA GLU A 38 5.33 -20.00 -10.34
C GLU A 38 5.06 -18.48 -10.26
N LEU A 39 6.02 -17.71 -9.73
CA LEU A 39 5.90 -16.25 -9.52
C LEU A 39 5.41 -15.51 -10.77
N SER A 40 5.94 -15.83 -11.95
CA SER A 40 5.54 -15.19 -13.21
C SER A 40 4.05 -15.37 -13.50
N ARG A 41 3.53 -16.59 -13.30
CA ARG A 41 2.11 -16.88 -13.46
C ARG A 41 1.27 -16.10 -12.45
N CYS A 42 1.69 -16.09 -11.18
CA CYS A 42 1.00 -15.32 -10.13
C CYS A 42 0.90 -13.83 -10.49
N VAL A 43 1.99 -13.21 -10.95
CA VAL A 43 2.00 -11.78 -11.29
C VAL A 43 1.09 -11.50 -12.49
N ILE A 44 1.09 -12.35 -13.52
CA ILE A 44 0.20 -12.21 -14.68
C ILE A 44 -1.26 -12.27 -14.25
N GLU A 45 -1.63 -13.23 -13.41
CA GLU A 45 -2.99 -13.37 -12.87
C GLU A 45 -3.38 -12.18 -12.02
N ALA A 46 -2.49 -11.74 -11.12
CA ALA A 46 -2.73 -10.58 -10.27
C ALA A 46 -2.96 -9.29 -11.09
N VAL A 47 -2.19 -9.08 -12.16
CA VAL A 47 -2.38 -7.92 -13.06
C VAL A 47 -3.68 -8.03 -13.84
N ASN A 48 -4.02 -9.22 -14.36
CA ASN A 48 -5.26 -9.42 -15.10
C ASN A 48 -6.50 -9.21 -14.23
N ASP A 49 -6.46 -9.62 -12.97
CA ASP A 49 -7.53 -9.36 -11.99
C ASP A 49 -7.63 -7.86 -11.65
N LEU A 50 -6.49 -7.17 -11.56
CA LEU A 50 -6.46 -5.75 -11.20
C LEU A 50 -6.85 -4.81 -12.35
N ARG A 51 -6.60 -5.19 -13.61
CA ARG A 51 -6.89 -4.41 -14.83
C ARG A 51 -8.29 -3.77 -14.90
N PRO A 52 -9.42 -4.49 -14.71
CA PRO A 52 -10.75 -3.87 -14.78
C PRO A 52 -10.99 -2.80 -13.70
N ARG A 53 -10.30 -2.93 -12.58
CA ARG A 53 -10.39 -2.00 -11.43
C ARG A 53 -9.57 -0.74 -11.68
N LEU A 54 -8.40 -0.92 -12.31
CA LEU A 54 -7.58 0.18 -12.81
C LEU A 54 -8.32 1.00 -13.86
N ALA A 55 -9.02 0.34 -14.78
CA ALA A 55 -9.84 1.02 -15.79
C ALA A 55 -10.93 1.90 -15.13
N THR A 56 -11.62 1.41 -14.11
CA THR A 56 -12.68 2.18 -13.42
C THR A 56 -12.18 3.12 -12.34
N GLY A 57 -10.93 2.97 -11.89
CA GLY A 57 -10.36 3.69 -10.74
C GLY A 57 -10.83 3.17 -9.38
N LYS A 58 -11.70 2.16 -9.32
CA LYS A 58 -12.27 1.63 -8.07
C LYS A 58 -11.44 0.45 -7.54
N ILE A 59 -10.37 0.77 -6.81
CA ILE A 59 -9.44 -0.25 -6.29
C ILE A 59 -10.00 -0.95 -5.06
N SER A 60 -10.71 -0.27 -4.18
CA SER A 60 -11.49 -0.88 -3.09
C SER A 60 -12.65 0.03 -2.68
N ASP A 61 -13.51 -0.41 -1.77
CA ASP A 61 -14.64 0.39 -1.28
C ASP A 61 -14.21 1.71 -0.64
N GLN A 62 -12.99 1.76 -0.08
CA GLN A 62 -12.43 2.92 0.62
C GLN A 62 -11.32 3.62 -0.17
N PHE A 63 -10.89 3.07 -1.31
CA PHE A 63 -9.77 3.59 -2.08
C PHE A 63 -10.10 3.70 -3.56
N GLN A 64 -10.21 4.94 -4.01
CA GLN A 64 -10.47 5.29 -5.40
C GLN A 64 -9.32 6.13 -5.94
N ILE A 65 -8.95 5.85 -7.18
CA ILE A 65 -7.94 6.58 -7.95
C ILE A 65 -8.60 7.08 -9.24
N PRO A 66 -8.01 8.06 -9.95
CA PRO A 66 -8.44 8.39 -11.29
C PRO A 66 -8.43 7.14 -12.19
N PRO A 67 -9.47 6.94 -13.02
CA PRO A 67 -9.50 5.83 -13.95
C PRO A 67 -8.30 5.90 -14.89
N LEU A 68 -7.65 4.76 -15.10
CA LEU A 68 -6.54 4.67 -16.05
C LEU A 68 -7.02 4.66 -17.50
N GLU A 69 -8.22 4.13 -17.76
CA GLU A 69 -8.78 4.03 -19.11
C GLU A 69 -10.28 4.37 -19.12
N PRO A 70 -10.75 5.26 -20.02
CA PRO A 70 -9.94 6.06 -20.94
C PRO A 70 -9.13 7.11 -20.17
N LEU A 71 -7.83 7.20 -20.46
CA LEU A 71 -6.96 8.19 -19.84
C LEU A 71 -7.37 9.60 -20.26
N ALA A 72 -7.91 10.38 -19.32
CA ALA A 72 -8.33 11.77 -19.54
C ALA A 72 -7.15 12.73 -19.38
N LEU A 73 -6.51 13.12 -20.49
CA LEU A 73 -5.44 14.13 -20.51
C LEU A 73 -6.01 15.48 -20.95
N ALA A 74 -5.72 16.54 -20.17
CA ALA A 74 -6.15 17.90 -20.50
C ALA A 74 -5.29 18.54 -21.59
N THR A 75 -3.98 18.32 -21.55
CA THR A 75 -3.01 18.87 -22.51
C THR A 75 -1.88 17.87 -22.71
N VAL A 76 -1.47 17.69 -23.96
CA VAL A 76 -0.24 16.97 -24.32
C VAL A 76 0.67 17.98 -25.00
N ASN A 77 1.73 18.42 -24.32
CA ASN A 77 2.79 19.18 -24.98
C ASN A 77 3.73 18.18 -25.64
N MET A 78 3.77 18.23 -26.97
CA MET A 78 4.77 17.53 -27.80
C MET A 78 5.91 18.48 -28.12
#